data_AF-A0A8H4HAL9-F1
#
_entry.id   AF-A0A8H4HAL9-F1
#
_cell.length_a   1.000
_cell.length_b   1.000
_cell.length_c   1.000
_cell.angle_alpha   90.00
_cell.angle_beta   90.00
_cell.angle_gamma   90.00
#
_symmetry.space_group_name_H-M   'P 1'
#
loop_
_entity.id
_entity.type
_entity.pdbx_description
1 polymer ?
#
loop_
_entity_poly.entity_id
_entity_poly.type
_entity_poly.pdbx_seq_one_letter_code
_entity_poly.pdbx_strand_id
1 'polypeptide(L)'
;MPPSQPLTLIVATTPIRTSENLPTRLGIGLHGTLPWPRIKADMAFFARATSRPPRPGTTNAIVMGRKTYDSLPQHLRPLAKRINVVITRDATGSVRERIMRELEAKRVKAAAVAAERAQKQEQAQAQAEARTDALVSTGLEDALESLESGYGAEGRLGNRDTTGADSDDECGEGGWDGI
;
A
#
# COMPACT_ATOMS: atom_id res chain seq x y z
N MET A 1 13.48 7.07 26.33
CA MET A 1 12.93 6.35 25.16
C MET A 1 12.93 7.32 24.00
N PRO A 2 13.46 6.96 22.81
CA PRO A 2 13.23 7.77 21.62
C PRO A 2 11.72 7.86 21.36
N PRO A 3 11.21 9.01 20.89
CA PRO A 3 9.79 9.14 20.58
C PRO A 3 9.39 8.18 19.46
N SER A 4 8.30 7.44 19.65
CA SER A 4 7.72 6.57 18.62
C SER A 4 7.34 7.42 17.40
N GLN A 5 7.78 7.02 16.20
CA GLN A 5 7.40 7.74 14.98
C GLN A 5 5.87 7.70 14.77
N PRO A 6 5.23 8.76 14.25
CA PRO A 6 3.80 8.76 14.01
C PRO A 6 3.41 7.76 12.92
N LEU A 7 2.21 7.18 13.04
CA LEU A 7 1.56 6.37 12.00
C LEU A 7 0.58 7.25 11.23
N THR A 8 0.68 7.28 9.91
CA THR A 8 -0.15 8.14 9.06
C THR A 8 -1.18 7.31 8.30
N LEU A 9 -2.47 7.56 8.50
CA LEU A 9 -3.54 6.95 7.72
C LEU A 9 -3.82 7.81 6.48
N ILE A 10 -3.62 7.25 5.29
CA ILE A 10 -3.96 7.92 4.02
C ILE A 10 -5.19 7.22 3.44
N VAL A 11 -6.30 7.95 3.34
CA VAL A 11 -7.58 7.43 2.86
C VAL A 11 -8.31 8.50 2.03
N ALA A 12 -8.95 8.07 0.94
CA ALA A 12 -9.90 8.88 0.19
C ALA A 12 -11.31 8.44 0.57
N THR A 13 -12.20 9.39 0.86
CA THR A 13 -13.56 9.12 1.34
C THR A 13 -14.57 9.93 0.53
N THR A 14 -15.77 9.38 0.34
CA THR A 14 -16.94 10.12 -0.16
C THR A 14 -17.99 10.24 0.95
N PRO A 15 -18.47 11.46 1.28
CA PRO A 15 -19.51 11.62 2.28
C PRO A 15 -20.84 11.06 1.74
N ILE A 16 -21.49 10.20 2.52
CA ILE A 16 -22.81 9.62 2.25
C ILE A 16 -23.75 10.12 3.34
N ARG A 17 -24.73 10.94 2.95
CA ARG A 17 -25.81 11.41 3.83
C ARG A 17 -27.03 10.53 3.64
N THR A 18 -27.47 9.87 4.71
CA THR A 18 -28.63 8.97 4.67
C THR A 18 -29.89 9.59 5.29
N SER A 19 -29.74 10.53 6.24
CA SER A 19 -30.84 11.28 6.88
C SER A 19 -30.27 12.52 7.58
N GLU A 20 -31.08 13.57 7.73
CA GLU A 20 -30.73 14.80 8.47
C GLU A 20 -30.31 14.53 9.93
N ASN A 21 -30.81 13.44 10.53
CA ASN A 21 -30.56 13.11 11.94
C ASN A 21 -29.48 12.02 12.15
N LEU A 22 -28.80 11.56 11.09
CA LEU A 22 -27.77 10.52 11.19
C LEU A 22 -26.37 11.08 10.86
N PRO A 23 -25.31 10.55 11.49
CA PRO A 23 -23.94 10.95 11.17
C PRO A 23 -23.62 10.64 9.71
N THR A 24 -22.90 11.56 9.07
CA THR A 24 -22.42 11.38 7.69
C THR A 24 -21.46 10.19 7.65
N ARG A 25 -21.75 9.20 6.82
CA ARG A 25 -20.86 8.05 6.61
C ARG A 25 -19.78 8.42 5.58
N LEU A 26 -18.59 7.84 5.72
CA LEU A 26 -17.47 8.05 4.81
C LEU A 26 -17.24 6.78 3.99
N GLY A 27 -17.81 6.75 2.78
CA GLY A 27 -17.64 5.61 1.87
C GLY A 27 -16.23 5.57 1.30
N ILE A 28 -15.60 4.39 1.31
CA ILE A 28 -14.22 4.18 0.85
C ILE A 28 -14.07 3.06 -0.19
N GLY A 29 -15.07 2.20 -0.32
CA GLY A 29 -15.03 1.05 -1.22
C GLY A 29 -16.42 0.56 -1.62
N LEU A 30 -16.53 0.00 -2.81
CA LEU A 30 -17.70 -0.72 -3.32
C LEU A 30 -17.21 -1.94 -4.12
N HIS A 31 -17.71 -3.13 -3.78
CA HIS A 31 -17.32 -4.42 -4.39
C HIS A 31 -15.80 -4.64 -4.52
N GLY A 32 -15.03 -4.27 -3.49
CA GLY A 32 -13.56 -4.43 -3.48
C GLY A 32 -12.80 -3.43 -4.35
N THR A 33 -13.47 -2.41 -4.89
CA THR A 33 -12.88 -1.32 -5.68
C THR A 33 -13.26 0.04 -5.11
N LEU A 34 -12.68 1.13 -5.63
CA LEU A 34 -13.09 2.48 -5.23
C LEU A 34 -14.51 2.77 -5.74
N PRO A 35 -15.36 3.46 -4.97
CA PRO A 35 -16.75 3.70 -5.35
C PRO A 35 -16.91 4.78 -6.43
N TRP A 36 -15.82 5.42 -6.85
CA TRP A 36 -15.77 6.41 -7.92
C TRP A 36 -14.90 5.95 -9.09
N PRO A 37 -15.15 6.47 -10.31
CA PRO A 37 -14.24 6.28 -11.44
C PRO A 37 -12.83 6.76 -11.12
N ARG A 38 -11.83 6.26 -11.86
CA ARG A 38 -10.41 6.56 -11.61
C ARG A 38 -10.12 8.07 -11.60
N ILE A 39 -9.90 8.65 -10.42
CA ILE A 39 -9.48 10.05 -10.24
C ILE A 39 -7.96 10.13 -10.35
N LYS A 40 -7.45 10.60 -11.49
CA LYS A 40 -6.00 10.68 -11.75
C LYS A 40 -5.26 11.56 -10.74
N ALA A 41 -5.88 12.66 -10.29
CA ALA A 41 -5.28 13.58 -9.32
C ALA A 41 -5.06 12.91 -7.96
N ASP A 42 -6.05 12.18 -7.46
CA ASP A 42 -5.98 11.43 -6.22
C ASP A 42 -4.90 10.33 -6.29
N MET A 43 -4.87 9.56 -7.39
CA MET A 43 -3.83 8.55 -7.60
C MET A 43 -2.41 9.15 -7.65
N ALA A 44 -2.25 10.33 -8.27
CA ALA A 44 -0.98 11.04 -8.29
C ALA A 44 -0.60 11.61 -6.92
N PHE A 45 -1.58 12.08 -6.15
CA PHE A 45 -1.39 12.52 -4.77
C PHE A 45 -0.93 11.34 -3.90
N PHE A 46 -1.66 10.23 -3.91
CA PHE A 46 -1.32 9.01 -3.19
C PHE A 46 0.08 8.51 -3.56
N ALA A 47 0.39 8.43 -4.85
CA ALA A 47 1.70 8.01 -5.31
C ALA A 47 2.81 8.92 -4.78
N ARG A 48 2.63 10.25 -4.85
CA ARG A 48 3.62 11.24 -4.38
C ARG A 48 3.76 11.27 -2.86
N ALA A 49 2.66 11.15 -2.12
CA ALA A 49 2.65 11.18 -0.67
C ALA A 49 3.40 9.97 -0.12
N THR A 50 3.07 8.78 -0.64
CA THR A 50 3.66 7.52 -0.17
C THR A 50 5.06 7.26 -0.72
N SER A 51 5.46 7.84 -1.87
CA SER A 51 6.80 7.60 -2.43
C SER A 51 7.86 8.59 -1.98
N ARG A 52 7.50 9.72 -1.37
CA ARG A 52 8.46 10.78 -1.02
C ARG A 52 9.05 10.48 0.36
N PRO A 53 10.32 10.06 0.46
CA PRO A 53 10.93 9.80 1.74
C PRO A 53 11.13 11.11 2.53
N PRO A 54 10.99 11.08 3.86
CA PRO A 54 11.23 12.23 4.72
C PRO A 54 12.71 12.63 4.77
N ARG A 55 13.62 11.67 4.53
CA ARG A 55 15.08 11.89 4.51
C ARG A 55 15.74 11.16 3.33
N PRO A 56 16.82 11.72 2.74
CA PRO A 56 17.62 11.01 1.76
C PRO A 56 18.11 9.66 2.31
N GLY A 57 18.07 8.61 1.50
CA GLY A 57 18.46 7.26 1.90
C GLY A 57 17.41 6.46 2.70
N THR A 58 16.24 7.05 2.98
CA THR A 58 15.11 6.33 3.59
C THR A 58 14.08 5.92 2.55
N THR A 59 13.28 4.90 2.87
CA THR A 59 12.16 4.43 2.04
C THR A 59 10.90 4.34 2.90
N ASN A 60 9.79 4.86 2.39
CA ASN A 60 8.51 4.79 3.09
C ASN A 60 7.92 3.38 3.00
N ALA A 61 7.20 3.00 4.06
CA ALA A 61 6.45 1.76 4.13
C ALA A 61 4.95 2.05 3.99
N ILE A 62 4.28 1.33 3.10
CA ILE A 62 2.83 1.28 3.05
C ILE A 62 2.38 -0.03 3.67
N VAL A 63 1.53 0.05 4.68
CA VAL A 63 0.84 -1.09 5.27
C VAL A 63 -0.58 -1.14 4.72
N MET A 64 -0.98 -2.28 4.19
CA MET A 64 -2.29 -2.46 3.54
C MET A 64 -2.87 -3.84 3.83
N GLY A 65 -4.20 -3.95 3.77
CA GLY A 65 -4.87 -5.26 3.84
C GLY A 65 -4.74 -6.05 2.54
N ARG A 66 -4.87 -7.39 2.62
CA ARG A 66 -4.86 -8.28 1.44
C ARG A 66 -5.86 -7.88 0.36
N LYS A 67 -7.09 -7.49 0.73
CA LYS A 67 -8.13 -7.04 -0.23
C LYS A 67 -7.69 -5.77 -0.98
N THR A 68 -7.11 -4.80 -0.26
CA THR A 68 -6.55 -3.57 -0.85
C THR A 68 -5.38 -3.85 -1.78
N TYR A 69 -4.50 -4.80 -1.42
CA TYR A 69 -3.46 -5.24 -2.33
C TYR A 69 -4.05 -5.87 -3.59
N ASP A 70 -5.06 -6.74 -3.45
CA ASP A 70 -5.70 -7.42 -4.58
C ASP A 70 -6.47 -6.50 -5.52
N SER A 71 -6.99 -5.37 -5.04
CA SER A 71 -7.67 -4.37 -5.88
C SER A 71 -6.73 -3.58 -6.79
N LEU A 72 -5.42 -3.59 -6.51
CA LEU A 72 -4.42 -2.95 -7.37
C LEU A 72 -4.25 -3.73 -8.68
N PRO A 73 -4.04 -3.04 -9.82
CA PRO A 73 -3.69 -3.70 -11.07
C PRO A 73 -2.41 -4.53 -10.93
N GLN A 74 -2.38 -5.75 -11.51
CA GLN A 74 -1.27 -6.69 -11.38
C GLN A 74 0.09 -6.10 -11.82
N HIS A 75 0.11 -5.22 -12.82
CA HIS A 75 1.33 -4.57 -13.28
C HIS A 75 1.90 -3.53 -12.29
N LEU A 76 1.04 -2.96 -11.43
CA LEU A 76 1.44 -1.98 -10.42
C LEU A 76 1.85 -2.61 -9.10
N ARG A 77 1.51 -3.87 -8.85
CA ARG A 77 1.93 -4.63 -7.67
C ARG A 77 3.30 -5.26 -7.83
N PRO A 78 4.12 -5.32 -6.75
CA PRO A 78 4.13 -4.41 -5.61
C PRO A 78 4.42 -2.96 -6.03
N LEU A 79 4.00 -1.95 -5.27
CA LEU A 79 4.19 -0.55 -5.65
C LEU A 79 5.69 -0.18 -5.60
N ALA A 80 6.22 0.30 -6.72
CA ALA A 80 7.64 0.65 -6.83
C ALA A 80 8.03 1.80 -5.89
N LYS A 81 9.31 1.86 -5.51
CA LYS A 81 9.93 2.90 -4.67
C LYS A 81 9.44 2.96 -3.21
N ARG A 82 8.83 1.87 -2.73
CA ARG A 82 8.23 1.75 -1.39
C ARG A 82 8.38 0.33 -0.86
N ILE A 83 8.27 0.20 0.46
CA ILE A 83 8.12 -1.08 1.16
C ILE A 83 6.63 -1.38 1.26
N ASN A 84 6.16 -2.48 0.67
CA ASN A 84 4.75 -2.86 0.65
C ASN A 84 4.51 -3.94 1.70
N VAL A 85 3.77 -3.63 2.77
CA VAL A 85 3.44 -4.60 3.81
C VAL A 85 1.99 -5.00 3.68
N VAL A 86 1.75 -6.28 3.44
CA VAL A 86 0.41 -6.84 3.26
C VAL A 86 0.02 -7.63 4.49
N ILE A 87 -1.06 -7.21 5.14
CA ILE A 87 -1.64 -7.91 6.28
C ILE A 87 -2.67 -8.92 5.78
N THR A 88 -2.50 -10.17 6.18
CA THR A 88 -3.42 -11.27 5.86
C THR A 88 -3.55 -12.21 7.05
N ARG A 89 -4.77 -12.73 7.27
CA ARG A 89 -5.03 -13.78 8.27
C ARG A 89 -4.87 -15.19 7.68
N ASP A 90 -4.43 -15.31 6.43
CA ASP A 90 -4.20 -16.59 5.79
C ASP A 90 -2.97 -17.30 6.39
N ALA A 91 -3.23 -18.33 7.19
CA ALA A 91 -2.21 -19.16 7.81
C ALA A 91 -1.55 -20.15 6.85
N THR A 92 -2.10 -20.37 5.64
CA THR A 92 -1.58 -21.37 4.69
C THR A 92 -0.29 -20.93 3.98
N GLY A 93 0.09 -19.65 4.09
CA GLY A 93 1.30 -19.12 3.46
C GLY A 93 1.17 -18.89 1.94
N SER A 94 0.06 -19.29 1.32
CA SER A 94 -0.17 -19.14 -0.13
C SER A 94 -0.08 -17.70 -0.59
N VAL A 95 -0.66 -16.77 0.18
CA VAL A 95 -0.62 -15.33 -0.08
C VAL A 95 0.81 -14.79 0.00
N ARG A 96 1.60 -15.27 0.97
CA ARG A 96 3.00 -14.89 1.13
C ARG A 96 3.82 -15.30 -0.07
N GLU A 97 3.72 -16.56 -0.50
CA GLU A 97 4.43 -17.04 -1.68
C GLU A 97 4.08 -16.26 -2.94
N ARG A 98 2.79 -15.97 -3.15
CA ARG A 98 2.32 -15.18 -4.29
C ARG A 98 2.96 -13.80 -4.32
N ILE A 99 2.94 -13.07 -3.19
CA ILE A 99 3.49 -11.71 -3.10
C ILE A 99 5.01 -11.73 -3.31
N MET A 100 5.72 -12.72 -2.78
CA MET A 100 7.17 -12.86 -2.99
C MET A 100 7.51 -13.13 -4.46
N ARG A 101 6.71 -13.94 -5.17
CA ARG A 101 6.87 -14.16 -6.62
C ARG A 101 6.63 -12.88 -7.42
N GLU A 102 5.59 -12.11 -7.06
CA GLU A 102 5.32 -10.82 -7.70
C GLU A 102 6.45 -9.80 -7.47
N LEU A 103 7.02 -9.77 -6.25
CA LEU A 103 8.18 -8.93 -5.94
C LEU A 103 9.39 -9.32 -6.80
N GLU A 104 9.71 -10.61 -6.88
CA GLU A 104 10.87 -11.08 -7.65
C GLU A 104 10.71 -10.77 -9.14
N ALA A 105 9.53 -11.05 -9.71
CA ALA A 105 9.22 -10.69 -11.10
C ALA A 105 9.39 -9.18 -11.34
N LYS A 106 9.09 -8.34 -10.35
CA LYS A 106 9.24 -6.89 -10.45
C LYS A 106 10.69 -6.44 -10.33
N ARG A 107 11.49 -7.10 -9.49
CA ARG A 107 12.93 -6.84 -9.38
C ARG A 107 13.67 -7.20 -10.66
N VAL A 108 13.35 -8.34 -11.27
CA VAL A 108 13.90 -8.73 -12.58
C VAL A 108 13.55 -7.70 -13.65
N LYS A 109 12.28 -7.27 -13.73
CA LYS A 109 11.86 -6.21 -14.66
C LYS A 109 12.56 -4.88 -14.39
N ALA A 110 12.69 -4.47 -13.14
CA ALA A 110 13.37 -3.24 -12.77
C ALA A 110 14.87 -3.31 -13.12
N ALA A 111 15.53 -4.45 -12.90
CA ALA A 111 16.92 -4.66 -13.27
C ALA A 111 17.14 -4.65 -14.79
N ALA A 112 16.24 -5.27 -15.57
CA ALA A 112 16.29 -5.21 -17.03
C ALA A 112 16.15 -3.76 -17.55
N VAL A 113 15.18 -3.01 -17.02
CA VAL A 113 15.00 -1.59 -17.37
C VAL A 113 16.20 -0.74 -16.92
N ALA A 114 16.81 -1.04 -15.77
CA ALA A 114 18.01 -0.34 -15.31
C ALA A 114 19.21 -0.64 -16.23
N ALA A 115 19.38 -1.87 -16.69
CA ALA A 115 20.42 -2.25 -17.64
C ALA A 115 20.22 -1.56 -19.01
N GLU A 116 18.99 -1.51 -19.52
CA GLU A 116 18.66 -0.78 -20.75
C GLU A 116 18.87 0.73 -20.62
N ARG A 117 18.58 1.32 -19.45
CA ARG A 117 18.84 2.74 -19.17
C ARG A 117 20.33 3.04 -19.05
N ALA A 118 21.11 2.16 -18.44
CA ALA A 118 22.57 2.29 -18.36
C ALA A 118 23.22 2.28 -19.76
N GLN A 119 22.62 1.58 -20.73
CA GLN A 119 23.07 1.60 -22.12
C GLN A 119 22.65 2.88 -22.88
N LYS A 120 21.62 3.60 -22.43
CA LYS A 120 21.05 4.78 -23.12
C LYS A 120 21.36 6.13 -22.46
N GLN A 121 21.87 6.17 -21.23
CA GLN A 121 22.12 7.41 -20.49
C GLN A 121 23.49 7.40 -19.79
N GLU A 122 24.43 8.16 -20.34
CA GLU A 122 25.76 8.37 -19.74
C GLU A 122 25.76 9.45 -18.62
N GLN A 123 24.67 10.22 -18.45
CA GLN A 123 24.56 11.20 -17.37
C GLN A 123 23.12 11.38 -16.89
N ALA A 124 22.78 10.74 -15.77
CA ALA A 124 21.69 11.19 -14.91
C ALA A 124 22.08 10.85 -13.46
N GLN A 125 22.08 11.87 -12.61
CA GLN A 125 22.48 11.81 -11.19
C GLN A 125 21.92 10.57 -10.49
N ALA A 126 22.84 9.77 -9.94
CA ALA A 126 22.56 8.67 -9.04
C ALA A 126 22.01 9.20 -7.71
N GLN A 127 20.76 9.68 -7.72
CA GLN A 127 19.99 9.79 -6.50
C GLN A 127 19.61 8.36 -6.12
N ALA A 128 20.07 7.91 -4.94
CA ALA A 128 19.78 6.60 -4.37
C ALA A 128 18.29 6.30 -4.49
N GLU A 129 17.91 5.53 -5.50
CA GLU A 129 16.50 5.26 -5.77
C GLU A 129 15.94 4.44 -4.62
N ALA A 130 14.81 4.88 -4.07
CA ALA A 130 14.11 4.18 -3.01
C ALA A 130 13.86 2.72 -3.41
N ARG A 131 14.26 1.80 -2.55
CA ARG A 131 14.19 0.36 -2.80
C ARG A 131 12.73 -0.08 -2.83
N THR A 132 12.40 -0.99 -3.74
CA THR A 132 11.08 -1.64 -3.73
C THR A 132 11.21 -2.94 -2.96
N ASP A 133 10.41 -3.10 -1.91
CA ASP A 133 10.36 -4.33 -1.12
C ASP A 133 8.90 -4.71 -0.80
N ALA A 134 8.68 -5.97 -0.43
CA ALA A 134 7.36 -6.46 -0.03
C ALA A 134 7.46 -7.44 1.14
N LEU A 135 6.59 -7.25 2.14
CA LEU A 135 6.49 -8.07 3.34
C LEU A 135 5.05 -8.53 3.53
N VAL A 136 4.88 -9.68 4.19
CA VAL A 136 3.56 -10.22 4.54
C VAL A 136 3.55 -10.52 6.02
N SER A 137 2.51 -10.05 6.70
CA SER A 137 2.35 -10.15 8.15
C SER A 137 0.95 -10.62 8.52
N THR A 138 0.83 -11.23 9.69
CA THR A 138 -0.43 -11.78 10.24
C THR A 138 -1.27 -10.73 10.94
N GLY A 139 -0.64 -9.70 11.50
CA GLY A 139 -1.29 -8.58 12.17
C GLY A 139 -0.63 -7.24 11.82
N LEU A 140 -1.28 -6.15 12.26
CA LEU A 140 -0.72 -4.80 12.14
C LEU A 140 0.47 -4.59 13.07
N GLU A 141 0.40 -5.13 14.29
CA GLU A 141 1.49 -5.04 15.27
C GLU A 141 2.73 -5.79 14.77
N ASP A 142 2.57 -7.05 14.35
CA ASP A 142 3.65 -7.85 13.73
C ASP A 142 4.28 -7.15 12.51
N ALA A 143 3.45 -6.47 11.70
CA ALA A 143 3.90 -5.71 10.54
C ALA A 143 4.79 -4.53 10.94
N LEU A 144 4.39 -3.79 11.98
CA LEU A 144 5.15 -2.65 12.47
C LEU A 144 6.46 -3.09 13.13
N GLU A 145 6.45 -4.17 13.91
CA GLU A 145 7.65 -4.74 14.51
C GLU A 145 8.63 -5.25 13.45
N SER A 146 8.13 -5.97 12.43
CA SER A 146 8.95 -6.45 11.31
C SER A 146 9.60 -5.30 10.53
N LEU A 147 8.88 -4.18 10.36
CA LEU A 147 9.41 -2.97 9.72
C LEU A 147 10.49 -2.30 10.59
N GLU A 148 10.25 -2.18 11.90
CA GLU A 148 11.20 -1.57 12.82
C GLU A 148 12.48 -2.40 12.94
N SER A 149 12.36 -3.72 13.06
CA SER A 149 13.50 -4.64 13.16
C SER A 149 14.32 -4.66 11.86
N GLY A 150 13.66 -4.73 10.70
CA GLY A 150 14.35 -4.83 9.41
C GLY A 150 14.90 -3.50 8.89
N TYR A 151 14.15 -2.41 9.02
CA TYR A 151 14.47 -1.13 8.37
C TYR A 151 14.68 0.01 9.36
N GLY A 152 14.04 -0.06 10.52
CA GLY A 152 14.21 0.92 11.60
C GLY A 152 15.60 0.84 12.24
N ALA A 153 16.07 -0.37 12.53
CA ALA A 153 17.40 -0.63 13.10
C ALA A 153 18.55 -0.12 12.20
N GLU A 154 18.35 -0.18 10.88
CA GLU A 154 19.32 0.30 9.88
C GLU A 154 19.19 1.80 9.57
N GLY A 155 18.22 2.50 10.17
CA GLY A 155 17.93 3.92 9.89
C GLY A 155 17.39 4.17 8.48
N ARG A 156 16.92 3.14 7.79
CA ARG A 156 16.44 3.17 6.40
C ARG A 156 14.92 3.35 6.28
N LEU A 157 14.19 3.24 7.39
CA LEU A 157 12.74 3.43 7.42
C LEU A 157 12.38 4.92 7.38
N GLY A 158 11.54 5.28 6.40
CA GLY A 158 10.93 6.60 6.26
C GLY A 158 9.59 6.69 6.98
N ASN A 159 8.59 7.27 6.32
CA ASN A 159 7.22 7.33 6.87
C ASN A 159 6.54 5.96 6.85
N ARG A 160 5.62 5.77 7.78
CA ARG A 160 4.76 4.59 7.89
C ARG A 160 3.33 4.99 7.57
N ASP A 161 2.88 4.62 6.38
CA ASP A 161 1.57 4.97 5.86
C ASP A 161 0.67 3.73 5.92
N THR A 162 -0.45 3.79 6.65
CA THR A 162 -1.49 2.77 6.57
C THR A 162 -2.50 3.15 5.50
N THR A 163 -2.94 2.15 4.74
CA THR A 163 -4.03 2.27 3.77
C THR A 163 -5.08 1.25 4.13
N GLY A 164 -6.17 1.73 4.72
CA GLY A 164 -7.28 0.91 5.20
C GLY A 164 -8.39 0.83 4.16
N ALA A 165 -8.85 -0.38 3.89
CA ALA A 165 -10.21 -0.62 3.43
C ALA A 165 -10.96 -1.24 4.62
N ASP A 166 -12.12 -0.68 4.94
CA ASP A 166 -13.01 -1.24 5.95
C ASP A 166 -13.49 -2.59 5.42
N SER A 167 -13.29 -3.62 6.24
CA SER A 167 -13.51 -5.01 5.85
C SER A 167 -14.87 -5.53 6.33
N ASP A 168 -15.75 -4.64 6.78
CA ASP A 168 -17.12 -4.95 7.17
C ASP A 168 -17.95 -5.36 5.94
N ASP A 169 -17.73 -6.61 5.50
CA ASP A 169 -18.68 -7.44 4.74
C ASP A 169 -19.86 -7.86 5.66
N GLU A 170 -20.46 -6.90 6.36
CA GLU A 170 -21.79 -7.04 6.99
C GLU A 170 -22.73 -5.95 6.46
N CYS A 171 -22.85 -5.88 5.13
CA CYS A 171 -24.10 -5.42 4.53
C CYS A 171 -24.95 -6.67 4.32
N GLY A 172 -25.80 -6.96 5.31
CA GLY A 172 -26.70 -8.11 5.29
C GLY A 172 -27.44 -8.25 3.97
N GLU A 173 -27.62 -9.50 3.56
CA GLU A 173 -28.49 -9.92 2.47
C GLU A 173 -29.94 -9.49 2.78
N GLY A 174 -30.26 -8.23 2.49
CA GLY A 174 -31.63 -7.74 2.38
C GLY A 174 -32.13 -8.07 0.99
N GLY A 175 -32.68 -9.28 0.84
CA GLY A 175 -33.33 -9.73 -0.38
C GLY A 175 -34.38 -8.73 -0.87
N TRP A 176 -34.30 -8.39 -2.15
CA TRP A 176 -35.45 -7.87 -2.88
C TRP A 176 -36.17 -9.06 -3.51
N ASP A 177 -36.83 -9.85 -2.67
CA ASP A 177 -37.95 -10.68 -3.09
C ASP A 177 -39.23 -9.88 -2.90
N GLY A 178 -39.90 -9.57 -4.01
CA GLY A 178 -41.34 -9.29 -4.07
C GLY A 178 -41.83 -7.94 -3.54
N ILE A 179 -42.13 -7.02 -4.46
CA ILE A 179 -43.46 -6.41 -4.75
C ILE A 179 -43.27 -5.34 -5.83
#